data_AF-A0A9E5QWJ7-F1
#
_entry.id   AF-A0A9E5QWJ7-F1
#
_cell.length_a   1.000
_cell.length_b   1.000
_cell.length_c   1.000
_cell.angle_alpha   90.00
_cell.angle_beta   90.00
_cell.angle_gamma   90.00
#
_symmetry.space_group_name_H-M   'P 1'
#
loop_
_entity.id
_entity.type
_entity.pdbx_description
1 polymer ?
#
loop_
_entity_poly.entity_id
_entity_poly.type
_entity_poly.pdbx_seq_one_letter_code
_entity_poly.pdbx_strand_id
1 'polypeptide(L)'
;MQCQNFKAFVFSYQVGENELKTLMLTFDHNFNKIDQLQIAYDEIAESWLRTKCVISENKIEVKEYDESGGAIKTTTSIYTIDKNGKFVKISRKTE
;
A
#
# COMPACT_ATOMS: atom_id res chain seq x y z
N MET A 1 14.39 -9.77 21.28
CA MET A 1 13.57 -9.87 20.05
C MET A 1 12.15 -10.17 20.47
N GLN A 2 11.23 -9.22 20.30
CA GLN A 2 9.81 -9.47 20.53
C GLN A 2 9.29 -10.17 19.27
N CYS A 3 8.80 -11.41 19.38
CA CYS A 3 8.14 -12.09 18.27
C CYS A 3 7.01 -11.18 17.77
N GLN A 4 7.07 -10.78 16.50
CA GLN A 4 5.91 -10.11 15.89
C GLN A 4 4.76 -11.12 15.87
N ASN A 5 3.62 -10.73 16.42
CA ASN A 5 2.43 -11.60 16.56
C ASN A 5 1.69 -11.81 15.22
N PHE A 6 2.24 -11.32 14.11
CA PHE A 6 1.61 -11.34 12.81
C PHE A 6 2.61 -11.70 11.71
N LYS A 7 2.09 -12.10 10.57
CA LYS A 7 2.83 -12.28 9.32
C LYS A 7 2.30 -11.31 8.27
N ALA A 8 3.19 -10.77 7.43
CA ALA A 8 2.80 -9.93 6.30
C ALA A 8 2.98 -10.69 4.98
N PHE A 9 2.01 -10.56 4.08
CA PHE A 9 2.04 -11.13 2.74
C PHE A 9 1.79 -10.02 1.73
N VAL A 10 2.51 -10.08 0.61
CA VAL A 10 2.30 -9.18 -0.52
C VAL A 10 1.79 -10.01 -1.69
N PHE A 11 0.69 -9.57 -2.29
CA PHE A 11 0.20 -10.19 -3.53
C PHE A 11 -0.27 -9.13 -4.50
N SER A 12 -0.04 -9.43 -5.78
CA SER A 12 -0.53 -8.66 -6.91
C SER A 12 -1.64 -9.44 -7.60
N TYR A 13 -2.69 -8.75 -8.00
CA TYR A 13 -3.80 -9.34 -8.74
C TYR A 13 -4.35 -8.33 -9.74
N GLN A 14 -4.78 -8.85 -10.88
CA GLN A 14 -5.43 -8.06 -11.92
C GLN A 14 -6.90 -7.81 -11.53
N VAL A 15 -7.38 -6.59 -11.76
CA VAL A 15 -8.79 -6.21 -11.60
C VAL A 15 -9.34 -5.82 -12.96
N GLY A 16 -10.28 -6.62 -13.46
CA GLY A 16 -10.74 -6.46 -14.84
C GLY A 16 -9.59 -6.63 -15.83
N GLU A 17 -9.63 -5.89 -16.94
CA GLU A 17 -8.62 -5.99 -17.99
C GLU A 17 -7.46 -5.01 -17.80
N ASN A 18 -7.75 -3.84 -17.23
CA ASN A 18 -6.87 -2.69 -17.29
C ASN A 18 -6.35 -2.22 -15.94
N GLU A 19 -6.42 -3.03 -14.88
CA GLU A 19 -5.88 -2.64 -13.58
C GLU A 19 -5.03 -3.75 -12.97
N LEU A 20 -3.89 -3.38 -12.39
CA LEU A 20 -3.07 -4.26 -11.55
C LEU A 20 -2.94 -3.67 -10.16
N LYS A 21 -3.45 -4.37 -9.13
CA LYS A 21 -3.36 -3.95 -7.72
C LYS A 21 -2.37 -4.82 -6.98
N THR A 22 -1.59 -4.21 -6.09
CA THR A 22 -0.74 -4.93 -5.14
C THR A 22 -1.09 -4.51 -3.73
N LEU A 23 -1.46 -5.49 -2.92
CA LEU A 23 -1.80 -5.31 -1.52
C LEU A 23 -0.75 -5.96 -0.62
N MET A 24 -0.44 -5.29 0.48
CA MET A 24 0.22 -5.89 1.63
C MET A 24 -0.85 -6.20 2.69
N LEU A 25 -0.94 -7.44 3.12
CA LEU A 25 -1.88 -7.89 4.14
C LEU A 25 -1.12 -8.41 5.35
N THR A 26 -1.67 -8.17 6.53
CA THR A 26 -1.20 -8.76 7.78
C THR A 26 -2.19 -9.81 8.26
N PHE A 27 -1.67 -10.88 8.86
CA PHE A 27 -2.46 -11.99 9.37
C PHE A 27 -1.99 -12.40 10.76
N ASP A 28 -2.91 -12.86 11.60
CA ASP A 28 -2.57 -13.46 12.89
C ASP A 28 -1.96 -14.86 12.71
N HIS A 29 -1.63 -15.52 13.82
CA HIS A 29 -1.05 -16.87 13.83
C HIS A 29 -2.01 -17.96 13.32
N ASN A 30 -3.31 -17.69 13.29
CA ASN A 30 -4.36 -18.57 12.77
C ASN A 30 -4.72 -18.24 11.31
N PHE A 31 -3.96 -17.37 10.65
CA PHE A 31 -4.23 -16.88 9.31
C PHE A 31 -5.55 -16.12 9.16
N ASN A 32 -6.07 -15.52 10.23
CA ASN A 32 -7.13 -14.53 10.11
C ASN A 32 -6.52 -13.19 9.66
N LYS A 33 -7.12 -12.55 8.66
CA LYS A 33 -6.69 -11.23 8.19
C LYS A 33 -6.84 -10.21 9.30
N ILE A 34 -5.77 -9.47 9.59
CA ILE A 34 -5.75 -8.35 10.54
C ILE A 34 -6.06 -7.05 9.81
N ASP A 35 -5.26 -6.73 8.78
CA ASP A 35 -5.36 -5.46 8.05
C ASP A 35 -4.82 -5.59 6.62
N GLN A 36 -5.02 -4.57 5.80
CA GLN A 36 -4.52 -4.50 4.42
C GLN A 36 -4.15 -3.07 4.00
N LEU A 37 -3.15 -2.94 3.14
CA LEU A 37 -2.71 -1.69 2.55
C LEU A 37 -2.43 -1.87 1.06
N GLN A 38 -3.00 -1.02 0.21
CA GLN A 38 -2.57 -0.94 -1.18
C GLN A 38 -1.21 -0.26 -1.24
N ILE A 39 -0.22 -0.98 -1.77
CA ILE A 39 1.17 -0.52 -1.85
C ILE A 39 1.61 -0.25 -3.29
N ALA A 40 0.93 -0.83 -4.27
CA ALA A 40 1.11 -0.46 -5.67
C ALA A 40 -0.20 -0.62 -6.46
N TYR A 41 -0.31 0.17 -7.53
CA TYR A 41 -1.43 0.17 -8.46
C TYR A 41 -0.95 0.68 -9.81
N ASP A 42 -1.42 0.05 -10.87
CA ASP A 42 -1.23 0.49 -12.24
C ASP A 42 -2.59 0.45 -12.95
N GLU A 43 -3.05 1.61 -13.40
CA GLU A 43 -4.20 1.78 -14.28
C GLU A 43 -3.68 1.82 -15.72
N ILE A 44 -4.01 0.80 -16.51
CA ILE A 44 -3.38 0.51 -17.79
C ILE A 44 -4.12 1.19 -18.94
N ALA A 45 -5.42 1.44 -18.82
CA ALA A 45 -6.23 1.93 -19.94
C ALA A 45 -5.80 3.34 -20.35
N GLU A 46 -5.72 4.25 -19.38
CA GLU A 46 -5.37 5.66 -19.61
C GLU A 46 -4.00 6.04 -19.02
N SER A 47 -3.39 5.17 -18.21
CA SER A 47 -2.11 5.41 -17.53
C SER A 47 -2.11 6.65 -16.63
N TRP A 48 -3.28 7.07 -16.14
CA TRP A 48 -3.42 8.29 -15.34
C TRP A 48 -3.19 8.07 -13.86
N LEU A 49 -3.43 6.86 -13.37
CA LEU A 49 -3.38 6.56 -11.95
C LEU A 49 -2.31 5.51 -11.66
N ARG A 50 -1.33 5.86 -10.83
CA ARG A 50 -0.25 4.93 -10.43
C ARG A 50 0.03 5.05 -8.95
N THR A 51 0.32 3.92 -8.30
CA THR A 51 0.80 3.89 -6.92
C THR A 51 2.12 3.12 -6.86
N LYS A 52 3.10 3.68 -6.16
CA LYS A 52 4.39 3.02 -5.88
C LYS A 52 4.66 3.05 -4.38
N CYS A 53 5.35 2.04 -3.87
CA CYS A 53 5.83 2.05 -2.49
C CYS A 53 7.34 1.89 -2.37
N VAL A 54 7.88 2.41 -1.28
CA VAL A 54 9.19 2.04 -0.74
C VAL A 54 8.98 1.47 0.66
N ILE A 55 9.44 0.24 0.87
CA ILE A 55 9.41 -0.42 2.18
C ILE A 55 10.82 -0.29 2.78
N SER A 56 10.89 0.23 4.00
CA SER A 56 12.13 0.32 4.79
C SER A 56 11.89 -0.30 6.15
N GLU A 57 12.95 -0.47 6.95
CA GLU A 57 12.89 -1.17 8.25
C GLU A 57 11.72 -0.72 9.15
N ASN A 58 11.45 0.59 9.20
CA ASN A 58 10.48 1.17 10.12
C ASN A 58 9.28 1.86 9.46
N LYS A 59 9.19 1.87 8.13
CA LYS A 59 8.11 2.57 7.43
C LYS A 59 7.79 2.00 6.05
N ILE A 60 6.56 2.23 5.62
CA ILE A 60 6.08 2.02 4.27
C ILE A 60 5.69 3.39 3.73
N GLU A 61 6.39 3.87 2.71
CA GLU A 61 6.08 5.11 2.03
C GLU A 61 5.32 4.78 0.74
N VAL A 62 4.07 5.23 0.64
CA VAL A 62 3.19 5.02 -0.53
C VAL A 62 3.02 6.35 -1.25
N LYS A 63 3.35 6.38 -2.54
CA LYS A 63 3.16 7.53 -3.43
C LYS A 63 2.11 7.21 -4.47
N GLU A 64 1.05 8.00 -4.47
CA GLU A 64 -0.05 7.97 -5.41
C GLU A 64 0.13 9.12 -6.41
N TYR A 65 0.06 8.81 -7.69
CA TYR A 65 0.16 9.75 -8.80
C TYR A 65 -1.19 9.76 -9.51
N ASP A 66 -1.76 10.94 -9.72
CA ASP A 66 -3.02 11.17 -10.43
C ASP A 66 -2.83 12.26 -11.49
N GLU A 67 -2.92 11.87 -12.75
CA GLU A 67 -2.77 12.74 -13.92
C GLU A 67 -4.11 13.04 -14.62
N SER A 68 -5.23 12.51 -14.09
CA SER A 68 -6.55 12.61 -14.74
C SER A 68 -7.09 14.05 -14.86
N GLY A 69 -6.57 14.96 -14.04
CA GLY A 69 -6.92 16.38 -14.04
C GLY A 69 -6.04 17.27 -14.92
N GLY A 70 -5.13 16.70 -15.72
CA GLY A 70 -4.22 17.42 -16.61
C GLY A 70 -2.93 17.96 -15.97
N ALA A 71 -2.85 18.02 -14.63
CA ALA A 71 -1.61 18.22 -13.88
C ALA A 71 -1.39 17.03 -12.94
N ILE A 72 -0.13 16.64 -12.77
CA ILE A 72 0.23 15.53 -11.87
C ILE A 72 0.00 15.96 -10.43
N LYS A 73 -0.95 15.32 -9.76
CA LYS A 73 -1.15 15.42 -8.32
C LYS A 73 -0.44 14.25 -7.65
N THR A 74 0.45 14.53 -6.70
CA THR A 74 1.18 13.48 -5.97
C THR A 74 0.74 13.46 -4.52
N THR A 75 0.23 12.32 -4.04
CA THR A 75 0.00 12.11 -2.60
C THR A 75 1.04 11.13 -2.05
N THR A 76 1.82 11.57 -1.07
CA THR A 76 2.71 10.70 -0.29
C THR A 76 2.08 10.41 1.06
N SER A 77 1.81 9.15 1.37
CA SER A 77 1.39 8.68 2.69
C SER A 77 2.48 7.80 3.29
N ILE A 78 2.84 8.03 4.55
CA ILE A 78 3.79 7.17 5.28
C ILE A 78 3.03 6.38 6.33
N TYR A 79 3.33 5.08 6.42
CA TYR A 79 2.73 4.14 7.34
C TYR A 79 3.79 3.43 8.18
N THR A 80 3.42 3.00 9.37
CA THR A 80 4.10 1.96 10.15
C THR A 80 3.15 0.80 10.39
N ILE A 81 3.67 -0.33 10.88
CA ILE A 81 2.83 -1.44 11.34
C ILE A 81 2.93 -1.49 12.86
N ASP A 82 1.79 -1.42 13.56
CA ASP A 82 1.76 -1.49 15.01
C ASP A 82 2.03 -2.92 15.52
N LYS A 83 2.15 -3.07 16.84
CA LYS A 83 2.39 -4.39 17.49
C LYS A 83 1.28 -5.41 17.25
N ASN A 84 0.10 -4.98 16.79
CA ASN A 84 -1.04 -5.84 16.49
C ASN A 84 -1.15 -6.14 15.00
N GLY A 85 -0.20 -5.70 14.17
CA GLY A 85 -0.23 -5.91 12.72
C GLY A 85 -1.08 -4.91 11.96
N LYS A 86 -1.54 -3.81 12.57
CA LYS A 86 -2.34 -2.78 11.88
C LYS A 86 -1.46 -1.74 11.20
N PHE A 87 -1.85 -1.33 10.00
CA PHE A 87 -1.18 -0.23 9.30
C PHE A 87 -1.62 1.10 9.92
N VAL A 88 -0.67 1.84 10.48
CA VAL A 88 -0.92 3.17 11.08
C VAL A 88 -0.32 4.24 10.18
N LYS A 89 -1.17 5.10 9.63
CA LYS A 89 -0.72 6.26 8.86
C LYS A 89 -0.10 7.30 9.80
N ILE A 90 1.17 7.62 9.59
CA ILE A 90 1.91 8.61 10.38
C ILE A 90 1.97 9.98 9.72
N SER A 91 1.89 10.03 8.39
CA SER A 91 1.86 11.30 7.65
C SER A 91 1.16 11.17 6.31
N ARG A 92 0.66 12.31 5.81
CA ARG A 92 0.14 12.47 4.45
C ARG A 92 0.51 13.86 3.95
N LYS A 93 1.07 13.94 2.75
CA LYS A 93 1.34 15.19 2.03
C LYS A 93 0.79 15.07 0.61
N THR A 94 0.17 16.13 0.12
CA THR A 94 -0.25 16.25 -1.28
C THR A 94 0.49 17.43 -1.90
N GLU A 95 1.01 17.22 -3.10
CA GLU A 95 1.68 18.19 -3.96
C GLU A 95 0.91 18.34 -5.28
#